data_AF-A0A7Y2PI71-F1
#
_entry.id   AF-A0A7Y2PI71-F1
#
_cell.length_a   1.000
_cell.length_b   1.000
_cell.length_c   1.000
_cell.angle_alpha   90.00
_cell.angle_beta   90.00
_cell.angle_gamma   90.00
#
_symmetry.space_group_name_H-M   'P 1'
#
loop_
_entity.id
_entity.type
_entity.pdbx_description
1 polymer ?
#
loop_
_entity_poly.entity_id
_entity_poly.type
_entity_poly.pdbx_seq_one_letter_code
_entity_poly.pdbx_strand_id
1 'polypeptide(L)'
;MPVASEPAGVVAVVLAAGLSRRMGASNKLLLPVAGQAMVRHVVQAALASRCGKVLVVIGHEAGNVRQALSGLPVEFVLNKDYREGIGSSVRAGASAVS
;
A
#
# COMPACT_ATOMS: atom_id res chain seq x y z
N MET A 1 11.73 9.44 -31.73
CA MET A 1 10.61 9.41 -30.78
C MET A 1 10.79 8.20 -29.88
N PRO A 2 10.79 8.32 -28.54
CA PRO A 2 10.81 7.13 -27.70
C PRO A 2 9.47 6.42 -27.89
N VAL A 3 9.52 5.13 -28.23
CA VAL A 3 8.34 4.26 -28.22
C VAL A 3 7.84 4.21 -26.77
N ALA A 4 6.53 4.39 -26.56
CA ALA A 4 5.95 4.16 -25.24
C ALA A 4 6.26 2.71 -24.87
N SER A 5 7.07 2.51 -23.83
CA SER A 5 7.33 1.19 -23.27
C SER A 5 6.00 0.56 -22.88
N GLU A 6 5.73 -0.67 -23.33
CA GLU A 6 4.60 -1.47 -22.84
C GLU A 6 4.55 -1.38 -21.32
N PRO A 7 3.36 -1.33 -20.70
CA PRO A 7 3.26 -1.29 -19.24
C PRO A 7 4.10 -2.45 -18.71
N ALA A 8 5.17 -2.12 -17.98
CA ALA A 8 6.03 -3.13 -17.42
C ALA A 8 5.13 -4.11 -16.66
N GLY A 9 5.24 -5.41 -16.95
CA GLY A 9 4.51 -6.49 -16.25
C GLY A 9 4.91 -6.64 -14.77
N VAL A 10 5.27 -5.53 -14.13
CA VAL A 10 5.75 -5.39 -12.77
C VAL A 10 4.69 -4.64 -11.98
N VAL A 11 4.17 -5.30 -10.97
CA VAL A 11 3.19 -4.76 -10.02
C VAL A 11 3.91 -4.45 -8.71
N ALA A 12 3.81 -3.20 -8.25
CA ALA A 12 4.27 -2.82 -6.92
C ALA A 12 3.21 -3.20 -5.88
N VAL A 13 3.62 -3.85 -4.80
CA VAL A 13 2.74 -4.20 -3.68
C VAL A 13 3.20 -3.48 -2.42
N VAL A 14 2.37 -2.57 -1.91
CA VAL A 14 2.60 -1.83 -0.67
C VAL A 14 1.87 -2.51 0.47
N LEU A 15 2.63 -3.03 1.45
CA LEU A 15 2.07 -3.71 2.62
C LEU A 15 1.70 -2.69 3.72
N ALA A 16 0.43 -2.33 3.79
CA ALA A 16 -0.14 -1.31 4.67
C ALA A 16 -1.25 -1.87 5.59
N ALA A 17 -1.17 -3.16 5.97
CA ALA A 17 -2.15 -3.83 6.82
C ALA A 17 -1.76 -3.89 8.31
N GLY A 18 -0.56 -3.41 8.64
CA GLY A 18 0.09 -3.64 9.93
C GLY A 18 -0.53 -2.89 11.11
N LEU A 19 -0.46 -3.52 12.29
CA LEU A 19 -1.02 -3.03 13.55
C LEU A 19 -0.18 -1.95 14.26
N SER A 20 1.04 -1.68 13.80
CA SER A 20 1.95 -0.69 14.44
C SER A 20 2.24 -0.92 15.94
N ARG A 21 2.11 -2.14 16.46
CA ARG A 21 2.20 -2.48 17.90
C ARG A 21 3.41 -1.93 18.67
N ARG A 22 4.55 -1.74 18.00
CA ARG A 22 5.80 -1.21 18.62
C ARG A 22 5.87 0.32 18.64
N MET A 23 5.06 1.02 17.86
CA MET A 23 5.04 2.48 17.78
C MET A 23 4.06 3.14 18.76
N GLY A 24 3.46 2.38 19.67
CA GLY A 24 2.52 2.89 20.68
C GLY A 24 1.07 2.87 20.19
N ALA A 25 0.25 3.82 20.67
CA ALA A 25 -1.20 3.81 20.52
C ALA A 25 -1.70 4.17 19.10
N SER A 26 -0.87 4.84 18.30
CA SER A 26 -1.25 5.34 16.98
C SER A 26 -0.69 4.48 15.85
N ASN A 27 -1.50 4.23 14.83
CA ASN A 27 -1.05 3.50 13.66
C ASN A 27 -0.06 4.33 12.83
N LYS A 28 1.19 3.84 12.72
CA LYS A 28 2.28 4.55 12.05
C LYS A 28 1.94 4.96 10.61
N LEU A 29 1.10 4.19 9.95
CA LEU A 29 0.68 4.43 8.57
C LEU A 29 -0.06 5.77 8.41
N LEU A 30 -0.77 6.19 9.46
CA LEU A 30 -1.60 7.39 9.48
C LEU A 30 -0.91 8.58 10.14
N LEU A 31 0.27 8.38 10.75
CA LEU A 31 1.01 9.48 11.34
C LEU A 31 1.46 10.47 10.25
N PRO A 32 1.33 11.78 10.50
CA PRO A 32 1.77 12.79 9.55
C PRO A 32 3.29 12.83 9.50
N VAL A 33 3.82 12.79 8.29
CA VAL A 33 5.23 13.06 7.95
C VAL A 33 5.19 14.21 6.96
N ALA A 34 5.84 15.34 7.29
CA ALA A 34 5.78 16.55 6.46
C ALA A 34 4.35 16.95 6.02
N GLY A 35 3.38 16.88 6.95
CA GLY A 35 1.98 17.27 6.70
C GLY A 35 1.12 16.23 5.98
N GLN A 36 1.65 15.06 5.65
CA GLN A 36 0.92 14.01 4.92
C GLN A 36 1.09 12.63 5.59
N ALA A 37 0.06 11.79 5.58
CA ALA A 37 0.12 10.44 6.15
C ALA A 37 1.30 9.63 5.59
N MET A 38 2.04 8.93 6.46
CA MET A 38 3.21 8.13 6.10
C MET A 38 2.94 7.16 4.94
N VAL A 39 1.81 6.47 4.96
CA VAL A 39 1.44 5.51 3.89
C VAL A 39 1.30 6.19 2.54
N ARG A 40 0.85 7.46 2.51
CA ARG A 40 0.65 8.20 1.27
C ARG A 40 1.98 8.54 0.60
N HIS A 41 3.02 8.85 1.36
CA HIS A 41 4.38 9.05 0.81
C HIS A 41 4.89 7.81 0.11
N VAL A 42 4.75 6.64 0.74
CA VAL A 42 5.20 5.35 0.18
C VAL A 42 4.44 5.02 -1.11
N VAL A 43 3.12 5.22 -1.11
CA VAL A 43 2.28 4.96 -2.28
C VAL A 43 2.61 5.92 -3.42
N GLN A 44 2.81 7.21 -3.15
CA GLN A 44 3.24 8.17 -4.17
C GLN A 44 4.61 7.82 -4.77
N ALA A 45 5.57 7.37 -3.95
CA ALA A 45 6.85 6.90 -4.44
C ALA A 45 6.71 5.66 -5.34
N ALA A 46 5.84 4.71 -4.98
CA ALA A 46 5.54 3.55 -5.82
C ALA A 46 4.88 3.94 -7.15
N LEU A 47 3.95 4.90 -7.13
CA LEU A 47 3.29 5.43 -8.33
C LEU A 47 4.24 6.20 -9.25
N ALA A 48 5.25 6.87 -8.69
CA ALA A 48 6.30 7.55 -9.46
C ALA A 48 7.35 6.60 -10.04
N SER A 49 7.27 5.29 -9.75
CA SER A 49 8.17 4.28 -10.28
C SER A 49 7.80 3.86 -11.71
N ARG A 50 8.54 2.91 -12.29
CA ARG A 50 8.24 2.29 -13.59
C ARG A 50 7.26 1.12 -13.51
N CYS A 51 6.67 0.84 -12.35
CA CYS A 51 5.68 -0.24 -12.22
C CYS A 51 4.39 0.12 -12.95
N GLY A 52 3.80 -0.83 -13.67
CA GLY A 52 2.55 -0.60 -14.40
C GLY A 52 1.31 -0.49 -13.49
N LYS A 53 1.43 -0.98 -12.24
CA LYS A 53 0.31 -1.06 -11.29
C LYS A 53 0.81 -0.97 -9.84
N VAL A 54 0.01 -0.36 -8.96
CA VAL A 54 0.26 -0.32 -7.51
C VAL A 54 -0.92 -0.93 -6.76
N LEU A 55 -0.65 -2.03 -6.07
CA LEU A 55 -1.58 -2.65 -5.11
C LEU A 55 -1.22 -2.22 -3.70
N VAL A 56 -2.22 -1.87 -2.89
CA VAL A 56 -2.06 -1.54 -1.47
C VAL A 56 -2.81 -2.57 -0.65
N VAL A 57 -2.06 -3.41 0.07
CA VAL A 57 -2.63 -4.38 1.01
C VAL A 57 -2.98 -3.65 2.30
N ILE A 58 -4.26 -3.63 2.65
CA ILE A 58 -4.79 -2.97 3.84
C ILE A 58 -5.39 -3.99 4.81
N GLY A 59 -5.51 -3.63 6.09
CA GLY A 59 -5.99 -4.53 7.14
C GLY A 59 -6.46 -3.73 8.33
N HIS A 60 -5.62 -3.63 9.37
CA HIS A 60 -5.95 -2.78 10.52
C HIS A 60 -6.24 -1.34 10.09
N GLU A 61 -7.39 -0.80 10.53
CA GLU A 61 -7.89 0.53 10.16
C GLU A 61 -7.99 0.78 8.64
N ALA A 62 -8.36 -0.25 7.88
CA ALA A 62 -8.51 -0.18 6.42
C ALA A 62 -9.28 1.05 5.92
N GLY A 63 -10.34 1.49 6.61
CA GLY A 63 -11.10 2.70 6.27
C GLY A 63 -10.25 3.97 6.31
N ASN A 64 -9.52 4.18 7.41
CA ASN A 64 -8.65 5.34 7.59
C ASN A 64 -7.49 5.33 6.58
N VAL A 65 -6.93 4.15 6.29
CA VAL A 65 -5.87 4.00 5.27
C VAL A 65 -6.40 4.31 3.86
N ARG A 66 -7.62 3.85 3.51
CA ARG A 66 -8.26 4.22 2.23
C ARG A 66 -8.48 5.71 2.12
N GLN A 67 -8.95 6.35 3.19
CA GLN A 67 -9.16 7.80 3.22
C GLN A 67 -7.84 8.57 3.04
N ALA A 68 -6.78 8.16 3.72
CA ALA A 68 -5.45 8.76 3.56
C ALA A 68 -4.91 8.65 2.12
N LEU A 69 -5.35 7.65 1.36
CA LEU A 69 -4.94 7.40 -0.02
C LEU A 69 -5.96 7.88 -1.07
N SER A 70 -6.99 8.63 -0.67
CA SER A 70 -8.01 9.13 -1.59
C SER A 70 -7.39 9.93 -2.74
N GLY A 71 -7.91 9.73 -3.95
CA GLY A 71 -7.47 10.40 -5.17
C GLY A 71 -6.18 9.85 -5.79
N LEU A 72 -5.58 8.79 -5.22
CA LEU A 72 -4.44 8.11 -5.85
C LEU A 72 -4.92 6.91 -6.69
N PRO A 73 -4.33 6.68 -7.88
CA PRO A 73 -4.70 5.57 -8.76
C PRO A 73 -4.09 4.24 -8.27
N VAL A 74 -4.65 3.69 -7.20
CA VAL A 74 -4.23 2.41 -6.61
C VAL A 74 -5.39 1.44 -6.46
N GLU A 75 -5.07 0.15 -6.42
CA GLU A 75 -6.04 -0.89 -6.08
C GLU A 75 -5.81 -1.41 -4.66
N PHE A 76 -6.89 -1.69 -3.95
CA PHE A 76 -6.84 -2.13 -2.55
C PHE A 76 -7.08 -3.62 -2.43
N VAL A 77 -6.23 -4.29 -1.66
CA VAL A 77 -6.39 -5.69 -1.28
C VAL A 77 -6.63 -5.75 0.23
N LEU A 78 -7.81 -6.21 0.65
CA LEU A 78 -8.10 -6.37 2.08
C LEU A 78 -7.53 -7.69 2.59
N ASN A 79 -6.53 -7.63 3.45
CA ASN A 79 -6.07 -8.77 4.24
C ASN A 79 -6.87 -8.82 5.56
N LYS A 80 -7.81 -9.76 5.68
CA LYS A 80 -8.57 -9.98 6.92
C LYS A 80 -7.72 -10.61 8.03
N ASP A 81 -6.68 -11.35 7.65
CA ASP A 81 -5.79 -12.11 8.53
C ASP A 81 -4.53 -11.32 8.91
N TYR A 82 -4.61 -9.98 8.89
CA TYR A 82 -3.47 -9.09 9.18
C TYR A 82 -2.84 -9.32 10.57
N ARG A 83 -3.58 -9.99 11.48
CA ARG A 83 -3.12 -10.32 12.84
C ARG A 83 -2.09 -11.46 12.86
N GLU A 84 -2.04 -12.29 11.82
CA GLU A 84 -1.09 -13.39 11.67
C GLU A 84 0.34 -12.91 11.32
N GLY A 85 0.50 -11.62 11.00
CA GLY A 85 1.79 -10.99 10.74
C GLY A 85 1.98 -10.61 9.27
N ILE A 86 3.22 -10.26 8.92
CA ILE A 86 3.54 -9.74 7.58
C ILE A 86 3.35 -10.81 6.49
N GLY A 87 3.52 -12.10 6.83
CA GLY A 87 3.38 -13.21 5.89
C GLY A 87 1.99 -13.33 5.25
N SER A 88 0.91 -13.12 6.02
CA SER A 88 -0.46 -13.11 5.47
C SER A 88 -0.66 -11.94 4.50
N SER A 89 -0.03 -10.78 4.78
CA SER A 89 -0.09 -9.61 3.90
C SER A 89 0.67 -9.82 2.59
N VAL A 90 1.85 -10.43 2.65
CA VAL A 90 2.61 -10.82 1.43
C VAL A 90 1.79 -11.79 0.59
N ARG A 91 1.21 -12.82 1.21
CA ARG A 91 0.37 -13.82 0.51
C ARG A 91 -0.83 -13.17 -0.17
N ALA A 92 -1.56 -12.32 0.55
CA ALA A 92 -2.71 -11.59 0.00
C ALA A 92 -2.31 -10.70 -1.19
N GLY A 93 -1.21 -9.96 -1.04
CA GLY A 93 -0.69 -9.11 -2.12
C GLY A 93 -0.25 -9.90 -3.34
N ALA A 94 0.51 -10.98 -3.16
CA ALA A 94 0.98 -11.83 -4.25
C ALA A 94 -0.17 -12.53 -4.99
N SER A 95 -1.21 -12.95 -4.27
CA SER A 95 -2.39 -13.62 -4.85
C SER A 95 -3.29 -12.65 -5.64
N ALA A 96 -3.12 -11.34 -5.46
CA ALA A 96 -3.86 -10.30 -6.17
C ALA A 96 -3.10 -9.75 -7.39
N VAL A 97 -1.87 -10.21 -7.63
CA VAL A 97 -1.15 -9.92 -8.88
C VAL A 97 -1.75 -10.83 -9.96
N SER A 98 -2.18 -10.24 -11.07
CA SER A 98 -2.76 -10.91 -12.24
C SER A 98 -2.10 -10.41 -13.50
#